data_AF-A0A851B2P5-F1
#
_entry.id   AF-A0A851B2P5-F1
#
_cell.length_a   1.000
_cell.length_b   1.000
_cell.length_c   1.000
_cell.angle_alpha   90.00
_cell.angle_beta   90.00
_cell.angle_gamma   90.00
#
_symmetry.space_group_name_H-M   'P 1'
#
loop_
_entity.id
_entity.type
_entity.pdbx_description
1 polymer ?
#
loop_
_entity_poly.entity_id
_entity_poly.type
_entity_poly.pdbx_seq_one_letter_code
_entity_poly.pdbx_strand_id
1 'polypeptide(L)'
;EFLLPPDPPGPGPTARNPLGGPGGSEGGQRVLVTGLHACGDLSPALLRHFARSPAVAAVASVACCYMKLSTAPQPPCCHAGYPLSAWVAGLPGHELSYRAREAACHALDEYVGRLQGESSCLRTHCYRAVLETLIRAADPGKKHLGVQTVKKAHALSFPQYARLGLPRVGLDPAAVPLESEAVRAMLEQQHKVVAFFSLTQLLAPLVETLILLDRLLYLREQGFHCALVPLFNPRFSPRNLVLVAARTPLGAVLSGLDGDSSEDEDVDMGRAEPPGEGQ
;
A
#
# COMPACT_ATOMS: atom_id res chain seq x y z
N GLU A 1 -25.21 5.98 1.05
CA GLU A 1 -25.04 7.42 1.39
C GLU A 1 -23.60 7.86 1.66
N PHE A 2 -22.69 7.04 2.19
CA PHE A 2 -21.29 7.42 2.49
C PHE A 2 -20.33 7.59 1.29
N LEU A 3 -20.82 7.54 0.05
CA LEU A 3 -19.98 7.56 -1.16
C LEU A 3 -20.33 8.67 -2.16
N LEU A 4 -21.19 9.63 -1.80
CA LEU A 4 -21.41 10.80 -2.64
C LEU A 4 -20.57 11.98 -2.13
N PRO A 5 -19.95 12.76 -3.04
CA PRO A 5 -19.25 13.97 -2.67
C PRO A 5 -20.23 14.96 -2.02
N PRO A 6 -19.80 15.72 -0.99
CA PRO A 6 -20.61 16.79 -0.44
C PRO A 6 -20.60 17.96 -1.44
N ASP A 7 -21.61 18.83 -1.36
CA ASP A 7 -21.58 20.09 -2.10
C ASP A 7 -20.36 20.93 -1.69
N PRO A 8 -19.71 21.62 -2.64
CA PRO A 8 -18.45 22.31 -2.40
C PRO A 8 -18.61 23.47 -1.39
N PRO A 9 -17.61 23.71 -0.53
CA PRO A 9 -17.56 24.94 0.26
C PRO A 9 -17.42 26.16 -0.66
N GLY A 10 -18.09 27.25 -0.32
CA GLY A 10 -18.07 28.51 -1.08
C GLY A 10 -16.65 29.10 -1.24
N PRO A 11 -16.48 30.09 -2.12
CA PRO A 11 -15.17 30.58 -2.55
C PRO A 11 -14.40 31.22 -1.38
N GLY A 12 -13.50 30.45 -0.78
CA GLY A 12 -12.52 30.94 0.19
C GLY A 12 -11.34 31.66 -0.50
N PRO A 13 -10.59 32.50 0.24
CA PRO A 13 -9.48 33.24 -0.33
C PRO A 13 -8.37 32.32 -0.83
N THR A 14 -7.96 32.54 -2.08
CA THR A 14 -6.91 31.78 -2.77
C THR A 14 -5.57 31.85 -2.04
N ALA A 15 -5.03 30.72 -1.60
CA ALA A 15 -3.69 30.62 -1.03
C ALA A 15 -2.63 31.04 -2.07
N ARG A 16 -1.74 31.97 -1.70
CA ARG A 16 -0.63 32.44 -2.56
C ARG A 16 0.55 31.46 -2.52
N ASN A 17 1.08 31.17 -3.70
CA ASN A 17 2.23 30.29 -3.95
C ASN A 17 3.55 30.88 -3.41
N PRO A 18 4.27 30.21 -2.49
CA PRO A 18 5.56 30.68 -1.96
C PRO A 18 6.77 30.39 -2.87
N LEU A 19 6.60 29.72 -4.02
CA LEU A 19 7.70 29.36 -4.94
C LEU A 19 7.71 30.18 -6.25
N GLY A 20 7.02 31.33 -6.29
CA GLY A 20 7.29 32.38 -7.29
C GLY A 20 7.33 31.92 -8.75
N GLY A 21 6.26 31.30 -9.24
CA GLY A 21 6.02 31.10 -10.67
C GLY A 21 4.61 31.56 -11.01
N PRO A 22 4.35 32.09 -12.23
CA PRO A 22 3.05 32.58 -12.64
C PRO A 22 2.08 31.39 -12.69
N GLY A 23 1.33 31.22 -11.60
CA GLY A 23 0.20 30.31 -11.55
C GLY A 23 -0.90 30.89 -12.42
N GLY A 24 -1.10 30.29 -13.59
CA GLY A 24 -2.14 30.67 -14.54
C GLY A 24 -1.75 31.84 -15.45
N SER A 25 -0.85 31.61 -16.41
CA SER A 25 -0.97 32.29 -17.70
C SER A 25 -1.87 31.44 -18.59
N GLU A 26 -2.56 32.04 -19.55
CA GLU A 26 -3.45 31.40 -20.53
C GLU A 26 -2.77 30.31 -21.42
N GLY A 27 -1.51 29.93 -21.13
CA GLY A 27 -0.77 28.84 -21.78
C GLY A 27 0.02 27.92 -20.83
N GLY A 28 -0.26 27.93 -19.52
CA GLY A 28 0.45 27.09 -18.55
C GLY A 28 0.03 25.61 -18.61
N GLN A 29 0.99 24.70 -18.83
CA GLN A 29 0.73 23.26 -18.90
C GLN A 29 0.19 22.75 -17.54
N ARG A 30 -1.04 22.25 -17.54
CA ARG A 30 -1.64 21.57 -16.38
C ARG A 30 -1.04 20.19 -16.25
N VAL A 31 -0.65 19.81 -15.03
CA VAL A 31 -0.03 18.49 -14.79
C VAL A 31 -0.91 17.60 -13.93
N LEU A 32 -0.89 16.30 -14.24
CA LEU A 32 -1.39 15.22 -13.40
C LEU A 32 -0.21 14.61 -12.64
N VAL A 33 -0.32 14.53 -11.33
CA VAL A 33 0.68 13.83 -10.50
C VAL A 33 0.20 12.42 -10.22
N THR A 34 0.95 11.43 -10.71
CA THR A 34 0.65 10.02 -10.46
C THR A 34 1.71 9.40 -9.56
N GLY A 35 1.27 8.88 -8.42
CA GLY A 35 2.10 8.11 -7.50
C GLY A 35 1.77 6.62 -7.58
N LEU A 36 2.46 5.88 -8.45
CA LEU A 36 2.42 4.42 -8.43
C LEU A 36 3.40 3.93 -7.38
N HIS A 37 2.90 3.22 -6.37
CA HIS A 37 3.68 2.85 -5.20
C HIS A 37 4.20 4.05 -4.38
N ALA A 38 3.31 4.99 -4.06
CA ALA A 38 3.61 6.09 -3.14
C ALA A 38 3.75 5.60 -1.68
N CYS A 39 4.90 5.00 -1.37
CA CYS A 39 5.18 4.35 -0.09
C CYS A 39 5.61 5.36 1.00
N GLY A 40 5.19 5.14 2.25
CA GLY A 40 5.55 5.97 3.40
C GLY A 40 5.14 7.44 3.20
N ASP A 41 6.01 8.36 3.59
CA ASP A 41 5.73 9.80 3.54
C ASP A 41 5.66 10.39 2.12
N LEU A 42 5.96 9.61 1.08
CA LEU A 42 5.78 10.04 -0.30
C LEU A 42 4.30 10.32 -0.60
N SER A 43 3.38 9.46 -0.14
CA SER A 43 1.94 9.67 -0.34
C SER A 43 1.45 11.02 0.23
N PRO A 44 1.63 11.34 1.54
CA PRO A 44 1.26 12.65 2.06
C PRO A 44 2.01 13.81 1.40
N ALA A 45 3.28 13.63 0.99
CA ALA A 45 4.02 14.67 0.28
C ALA A 45 3.38 15.01 -1.07
N LEU A 46 2.98 14.00 -1.85
CA LEU A 46 2.27 14.19 -3.12
C LEU A 46 0.93 14.91 -2.92
N LEU A 47 0.14 14.52 -1.91
CA LEU A 47 -1.15 15.15 -1.62
C LEU A 47 -1.01 16.61 -1.17
N ARG A 48 0.00 16.91 -0.33
CA ARG A 48 0.32 18.28 0.07
C ARG A 48 0.81 19.11 -1.11
N HIS A 49 1.60 18.52 -1.99
CA HIS A 49 2.08 19.21 -3.19
C HIS A 49 0.90 19.54 -4.13
N PHE A 50 0.01 18.57 -4.38
CA PHE A 50 -1.23 18.79 -5.11
C PHE A 50 -2.04 19.93 -4.49
N ALA A 51 -2.28 19.89 -3.18
CA ALA A 51 -3.06 20.92 -2.49
C ALA A 51 -2.46 22.33 -2.65
N ARG A 52 -1.13 22.45 -2.50
CA ARG A 52 -0.40 23.73 -2.52
C ARG A 52 -0.09 24.27 -3.91
N SER A 53 -0.08 23.42 -4.95
CA SER A 53 0.36 23.80 -6.29
C SER A 53 -0.82 23.98 -7.26
N PRO A 54 -1.14 25.22 -7.69
CA PRO A 54 -2.21 25.47 -8.66
C PRO A 54 -1.97 24.84 -10.03
N ALA A 55 -0.71 24.57 -10.39
CA ALA A 55 -0.34 23.94 -11.66
C ALA A 55 -0.73 22.46 -11.73
N VAL A 56 -0.86 21.80 -10.58
CA VAL A 56 -1.29 20.40 -10.51
C VAL A 56 -2.81 20.34 -10.56
N ALA A 57 -3.34 19.92 -11.69
CA ALA A 57 -4.79 19.88 -11.94
C ALA A 57 -5.45 18.68 -11.26
N ALA A 58 -4.72 17.57 -11.14
CA ALA A 58 -5.20 16.33 -10.54
C ALA A 58 -4.06 15.51 -9.93
N VAL A 59 -4.42 14.57 -9.05
CA VAL A 59 -3.53 13.58 -8.46
C VAL A 59 -4.19 12.20 -8.47
N ALA A 60 -3.41 11.17 -8.80
CA ALA A 60 -3.77 9.77 -8.66
C ALA A 60 -2.70 9.06 -7.82
N SER A 61 -3.06 8.58 -6.63
CA SER A 61 -2.11 8.01 -5.67
C SER A 61 -2.49 6.57 -5.31
N VAL A 62 -1.62 5.63 -5.65
CA VAL A 62 -1.70 4.23 -5.24
C VAL A 62 -0.67 4.00 -4.13
N ALA A 63 -1.15 3.96 -2.90
CA ALA A 63 -0.30 3.73 -1.74
C ALA A 63 0.02 2.22 -1.58
N CYS A 64 1.23 1.92 -1.10
CA CYS A 64 1.78 0.56 -1.11
C CYS A 64 2.43 0.10 0.19
N CYS A 65 2.88 1.01 1.04
CA CYS A 65 3.61 0.69 2.28
C CYS A 65 3.34 1.79 3.30
N TYR A 66 2.96 1.43 4.51
CA TYR A 66 2.58 2.39 5.56
C TYR A 66 3.49 2.35 6.79
N MET A 67 4.26 1.28 6.96
CA MET A 67 5.12 1.05 8.13
C MET A 67 6.17 2.14 8.38
N LYS A 68 6.57 2.88 7.32
CA LYS A 68 7.50 4.01 7.40
C LYS A 68 6.84 5.40 7.39
N LEU A 69 5.52 5.49 7.53
CA LEU A 69 4.87 6.78 7.73
C LEU A 69 5.41 7.44 9.02
N SER A 70 5.71 8.73 8.95
CA SER A 70 6.05 9.49 10.15
C SER A 70 4.79 9.70 10.99
N THR A 71 4.84 9.43 12.30
CA THR A 71 3.73 9.66 13.25
C THR A 71 4.16 10.65 14.32
N ALA A 72 3.22 11.42 14.88
CA ALA A 72 3.50 12.35 15.97
C ALA A 72 3.91 11.61 17.26
N PRO A 73 4.67 12.26 18.18
CA PRO A 73 5.25 13.60 18.05
C PRO A 73 6.51 13.60 17.17
N GLN A 74 6.53 14.45 16.14
CA GLN A 74 7.72 14.77 15.35
C GLN A 74 8.28 16.13 15.81
N PRO A 75 9.55 16.47 15.53
CA PRO A 75 10.07 17.81 15.77
C PRO A 75 9.16 18.87 15.12
N PRO A 76 9.07 20.10 15.67
CA PRO A 76 8.16 21.15 15.19
C PRO A 76 8.31 21.50 13.70
N CYS A 77 9.47 21.23 13.11
CA CYS A 77 9.77 21.50 11.70
C CYS A 77 9.30 20.40 10.73
N CYS A 78 8.84 19.25 11.23
CA CYS A 78 8.50 18.09 10.42
C CYS A 78 6.99 17.89 10.41
N HIS A 79 6.38 17.92 9.22
CA HIS A 79 4.96 17.59 9.10
C HIS A 79 4.78 16.07 9.21
N ALA A 80 3.95 15.61 10.15
CA ALA A 80 3.68 14.18 10.31
C ALA A 80 3.16 13.55 9.01
N GLY A 81 3.52 12.29 8.76
CA GLY A 81 3.01 11.48 7.68
C GLY A 81 1.60 10.97 7.96
N TYR A 82 1.24 10.72 9.22
CA TYR A 82 -0.10 10.34 9.69
C TYR A 82 -0.33 10.84 11.13
N PRO A 83 -1.56 11.29 11.47
CA PRO A 83 -2.68 11.57 10.56
C PRO A 83 -2.41 12.81 9.69
N LEU A 84 -3.12 12.92 8.58
CA LEU A 84 -3.04 14.05 7.65
C LEU A 84 -4.26 14.96 7.74
N SER A 85 -5.44 14.39 7.98
CA SER A 85 -6.70 15.11 8.16
C SER A 85 -6.87 15.59 9.60
N ALA A 86 -7.53 16.74 9.76
CA ALA A 86 -7.93 17.22 11.08
C ALA A 86 -8.96 16.28 11.72
N TRP A 87 -9.84 15.69 10.92
CA TRP A 87 -10.86 14.77 11.40
C TRP A 87 -10.28 13.52 12.06
N VAL A 88 -9.34 12.81 11.40
CA VAL A 88 -8.71 11.62 11.99
C VAL A 88 -7.84 12.01 13.19
N ALA A 89 -7.16 13.16 13.13
CA ALA A 89 -6.38 13.67 14.26
C ALA A 89 -7.24 13.95 15.52
N GLY A 90 -8.53 14.26 15.34
CA GLY A 90 -9.48 14.48 16.43
C GLY A 90 -10.06 13.19 17.03
N LEU A 91 -9.87 12.03 16.40
CA LEU A 91 -10.40 10.77 16.92
C LEU A 91 -9.58 10.26 18.11
N PRO A 92 -10.23 9.82 19.20
CA PRO A 92 -9.52 9.16 20.30
C PRO A 92 -8.96 7.81 19.83
N GLY A 93 -7.69 7.53 20.14
CA GLY A 93 -7.06 6.24 19.80
C GLY A 93 -6.74 6.07 18.31
N HIS A 94 -6.61 7.15 17.55
CA HIS A 94 -6.26 7.10 16.13
C HIS A 94 -4.82 6.66 15.86
N GLU A 95 -3.97 6.59 16.90
CA GLU A 95 -2.55 6.32 16.78
C GLU A 95 -2.28 4.92 16.22
N LEU A 96 -1.45 4.86 15.18
CA LEU A 96 -1.07 3.61 14.54
C LEU A 96 0.37 3.25 14.83
N SER A 97 0.56 2.18 15.59
CA SER A 97 1.89 1.60 15.82
C SER A 97 2.57 1.19 14.51
N TYR A 98 3.90 1.03 14.54
CA TYR A 98 4.65 0.50 13.40
C TYR A 98 4.06 -0.83 12.90
N ARG A 99 3.68 -1.72 13.83
CA ARG A 99 3.13 -3.05 13.53
C ARG A 99 1.75 -2.98 12.92
N ALA A 100 0.88 -2.07 13.37
CA ALA A 100 -0.42 -1.86 12.73
C ALA A 100 -0.25 -1.41 11.27
N ARG A 101 0.66 -0.45 11.04
CA ARG A 101 0.95 0.06 9.69
C ARG A 101 1.66 -0.95 8.79
N GLU A 102 2.50 -1.80 9.35
CA GLU A 102 3.07 -2.96 8.66
C GLU A 102 1.98 -3.97 8.30
N ALA A 103 1.06 -4.27 9.22
CA ALA A 103 -0.03 -5.20 8.99
C ALA A 103 -0.92 -4.77 7.82
N ALA A 104 -1.23 -3.48 7.72
CA ALA A 104 -1.92 -2.86 6.58
C ALA A 104 -1.21 -3.04 5.23
N CYS A 105 -0.06 -3.72 5.19
CA CYS A 105 0.66 -4.04 3.97
C CYS A 105 0.58 -5.46 3.45
N HIS A 106 -0.24 -6.29 4.08
CA HIS A 106 -0.43 -7.66 3.63
C HIS A 106 -1.58 -7.80 2.62
N ALA A 107 -1.44 -8.80 1.76
CA ALA A 107 -2.43 -9.19 0.76
C ALA A 107 -3.38 -10.25 1.35
N LEU A 108 -4.55 -9.81 1.82
CA LEU A 108 -5.52 -10.70 2.47
C LEU A 108 -5.98 -11.83 1.54
N ASP A 109 -6.33 -11.52 0.29
CA ASP A 109 -6.80 -12.52 -0.68
C ASP A 109 -5.78 -13.63 -0.94
N GLU A 110 -4.50 -13.26 -1.08
CA GLU A 110 -3.43 -14.24 -1.24
C GLU A 110 -3.28 -15.12 0.00
N TYR A 111 -3.41 -14.52 1.19
CA TYR A 111 -3.33 -15.25 2.44
C TYR A 111 -4.51 -16.23 2.63
N VAL A 112 -5.74 -15.82 2.27
CA VAL A 112 -6.92 -16.70 2.29
C VAL A 112 -6.69 -17.91 1.37
N GLY A 113 -6.17 -17.70 0.16
CA GLY A 113 -5.83 -18.81 -0.75
C GLY A 113 -4.81 -19.77 -0.15
N ARG A 114 -3.79 -19.25 0.56
CA ARG A 114 -2.79 -20.09 1.25
C ARG A 114 -3.39 -20.89 2.41
N LEU A 115 -4.34 -20.33 3.15
CA LEU A 115 -5.05 -21.03 4.23
C LEU A 115 -5.91 -22.17 3.68
N GLN A 116 -6.72 -21.88 2.65
CA GLN A 116 -7.61 -22.87 2.04
C GLN A 116 -6.85 -24.04 1.39
N GLY A 117 -5.69 -23.75 0.77
CA GLY A 117 -4.84 -24.76 0.17
C GLY A 117 -3.84 -25.43 1.12
N GLU A 118 -3.98 -25.24 2.44
CA GLU A 118 -3.05 -25.76 3.48
C GLU A 118 -1.57 -25.58 3.12
N SER A 119 -1.24 -24.39 2.59
CA SER A 119 0.06 -24.15 1.96
C SER A 119 1.22 -24.36 2.93
N SER A 120 2.24 -25.10 2.49
CA SER A 120 3.50 -25.26 3.21
C SER A 120 4.19 -23.92 3.55
N CYS A 121 3.85 -22.84 2.84
CA CYS A 121 4.32 -21.49 3.11
C CYS A 121 3.90 -20.95 4.48
N LEU A 122 2.76 -21.40 5.03
CA LEU A 122 2.26 -20.98 6.35
C LEU A 122 3.24 -21.34 7.49
N ARG A 123 4.02 -22.42 7.29
CA ARG A 123 5.04 -22.89 8.24
C ARG A 123 6.19 -21.90 8.42
N THR A 124 6.43 -21.05 7.43
CA THR A 124 7.54 -20.09 7.44
C THR A 124 7.45 -19.11 8.62
N HIS A 125 6.25 -18.70 9.03
CA HIS A 125 6.05 -17.84 10.20
C HIS A 125 6.42 -18.55 11.51
N CYS A 126 6.05 -19.83 11.63
CA CYS A 126 6.47 -20.66 12.77
C CYS A 126 7.99 -20.82 12.79
N TYR A 127 8.62 -21.13 11.65
CA TYR A 127 10.08 -21.24 11.56
C TYR A 127 10.79 -19.93 11.93
N ARG A 128 10.24 -18.78 11.53
CA ARG A 128 10.74 -17.47 11.96
C ARG A 128 10.62 -17.25 13.47
N ALA A 129 9.49 -17.60 14.06
CA ALA A 129 9.27 -17.46 15.49
C ALA A 129 10.23 -18.34 16.31
N VAL A 130 10.37 -19.61 15.94
CA VAL A 130 11.30 -20.54 16.60
C VAL A 130 12.75 -20.07 16.46
N LEU A 131 13.14 -19.61 15.27
CA LEU A 131 14.49 -19.08 15.05
C LEU A 131 14.77 -17.85 15.92
N GLU A 132 13.83 -16.92 16.04
CA GLU A 132 13.98 -15.74 16.93
C GLU A 132 14.13 -16.18 18.40
N THR A 133 13.40 -17.20 18.87
CA THR A 133 13.56 -17.75 20.22
C THR A 133 14.97 -18.32 20.43
N LEU A 134 15.49 -19.08 19.46
CA LEU A 134 16.85 -19.63 19.54
C LEU A 134 17.92 -18.54 19.51
N ILE A 135 17.77 -17.51 18.68
CA ILE A 135 18.69 -16.37 18.62
C ILE A 135 18.76 -15.67 19.99
N ARG A 136 17.61 -15.41 20.61
CA ARG A 136 17.53 -14.77 21.94
C ARG A 136 18.09 -15.65 23.05
N ALA A 137 17.91 -16.97 22.95
CA ALA A 137 18.47 -17.91 23.92
C ALA A 137 20.01 -17.99 23.82
N ALA A 138 20.56 -17.90 22.61
CA ALA A 138 22.00 -17.89 22.37
C ALA A 138 22.65 -16.55 22.75
N ASP A 139 21.96 -15.43 22.49
CA ASP A 139 22.42 -14.09 22.87
C ASP A 139 21.22 -13.18 23.18
N PRO A 140 20.96 -12.87 24.46
CA PRO A 140 19.86 -12.00 24.88
C PRO A 140 19.94 -10.57 24.32
N GLY A 141 21.11 -10.11 23.89
CA GLY A 141 21.30 -8.80 23.24
C GLY A 141 20.83 -8.79 21.78
N LYS A 142 20.71 -9.96 21.14
CA LYS A 142 20.24 -10.10 19.75
C LYS A 142 18.72 -10.25 19.72
N LYS A 143 18.01 -9.15 19.52
CA LYS A 143 16.53 -9.12 19.39
C LYS A 143 16.11 -8.46 18.09
N HIS A 144 15.10 -9.03 17.43
CA HIS A 144 14.48 -8.47 16.22
C HIS A 144 15.48 -8.18 15.10
N LEU A 145 16.55 -8.97 15.01
CA LEU A 145 17.55 -8.80 13.96
C LEU A 145 16.96 -9.17 12.59
N GLY A 146 17.36 -8.43 11.56
CA GLY A 146 16.95 -8.69 10.19
C GLY A 146 17.63 -9.94 9.64
N VAL A 147 17.09 -11.13 9.91
CA VAL A 147 17.63 -12.43 9.43
C VAL A 147 17.61 -12.55 7.89
N GLN A 148 17.00 -11.60 7.17
CA GLN A 148 16.77 -11.57 5.71
C GLN A 148 16.01 -12.80 5.18
N THR A 149 15.23 -12.67 4.12
CA THR A 149 14.41 -13.79 3.60
C THR A 149 15.25 -15.01 3.23
N VAL A 150 14.83 -16.21 3.68
CA VAL A 150 15.41 -17.48 3.26
C VAL A 150 14.63 -17.97 2.03
N LYS A 151 15.32 -18.15 0.90
CA LYS A 151 14.69 -18.59 -0.35
C LYS A 151 14.11 -20.00 -0.17
N LYS A 152 12.91 -20.23 -0.71
CA LYS A 152 12.21 -21.53 -0.67
C LYS A 152 12.09 -22.12 0.74
N ALA A 153 11.92 -21.28 1.77
CA ALA A 153 11.81 -21.73 3.17
C ALA A 153 10.74 -22.82 3.40
N HIS A 154 9.64 -22.78 2.64
CA HIS A 154 8.55 -23.76 2.70
C HIS A 154 8.95 -25.19 2.30
N ALA A 155 10.05 -25.34 1.56
CA ALA A 155 10.59 -26.61 1.08
C ALA A 155 11.72 -27.15 1.97
N LEU A 156 12.11 -26.42 3.01
CA LEU A 156 13.17 -26.80 3.94
C LEU A 156 12.59 -27.41 5.21
N SER A 157 13.34 -28.29 5.86
CA SER A 157 13.11 -28.59 7.27
C SER A 157 13.54 -27.40 8.15
N PHE A 158 13.03 -27.32 9.39
CA PHE A 158 13.43 -26.27 10.32
C PHE A 158 14.96 -26.20 10.55
N PRO A 159 15.68 -27.32 10.80
CA PRO A 159 17.14 -27.29 10.96
C PRO A 159 17.86 -26.74 9.74
N GLN A 160 17.46 -27.13 8.52
CA GLN A 160 18.03 -26.60 7.28
C GLN A 160 17.80 -25.09 7.18
N TYR A 161 16.57 -24.66 7.47
CA TYR A 161 16.21 -23.26 7.48
C TYR A 161 17.01 -22.45 8.52
N ALA A 162 17.17 -22.96 9.74
CA ALA A 162 17.91 -22.31 10.82
C ALA A 162 19.41 -22.21 10.52
N ARG A 163 20.01 -23.24 9.91
CA ARG A 163 21.41 -23.22 9.44
C ARG A 163 21.69 -22.12 8.42
N LEU A 164 20.69 -21.72 7.63
CA LEU A 164 20.81 -20.60 6.69
C LEU A 164 20.57 -19.24 7.36
N GLY A 165 19.81 -19.21 8.47
CA GLY A 165 19.42 -17.98 9.17
C GLY A 165 20.43 -17.52 10.23
N LEU A 166 20.93 -18.44 11.06
CA LEU A 166 21.83 -18.13 12.19
C LEU A 166 23.12 -17.41 11.77
N PRO A 167 23.82 -17.79 10.67
CA PRO A 167 25.03 -17.09 10.28
C PRO A 167 24.80 -15.61 9.92
N ARG A 168 23.59 -15.27 9.45
CA ARG A 168 23.21 -13.89 9.07
C ARG A 168 23.08 -12.95 10.27
N VAL A 169 23.01 -13.52 11.48
CA VAL A 169 23.02 -12.78 12.74
C VAL A 169 24.28 -13.01 13.55
N GLY A 170 25.32 -13.58 12.93
CA GLY A 170 26.62 -13.85 13.56
C GLY A 170 26.57 -14.95 14.62
N LEU A 171 25.67 -15.93 14.47
CA LEU A 171 25.60 -17.11 15.33
C LEU A 171 25.99 -18.37 14.56
N ASP A 172 26.80 -19.22 15.19
CA ASP A 172 27.20 -20.51 14.64
C ASP A 172 26.05 -21.52 14.79
N PRO A 173 25.54 -22.11 13.69
CA PRO A 173 24.53 -23.17 13.76
C PRO A 173 24.94 -24.40 14.58
N ALA A 174 26.24 -24.70 14.68
CA ALA A 174 26.72 -25.84 15.46
C ALA A 174 26.59 -25.61 16.98
N ALA A 175 26.59 -24.35 17.42
CA ALA A 175 26.45 -23.98 18.83
C ALA A 175 24.99 -23.93 19.31
N VAL A 176 24.01 -24.08 18.42
CA VAL A 176 22.58 -23.96 18.72
C VAL A 176 21.89 -25.32 18.63
N PRO A 177 21.10 -25.75 19.65
CA PRO A 177 20.46 -27.07 19.66
C PRO A 177 19.19 -27.12 18.79
N LEU A 178 19.39 -27.18 17.47
CA LEU A 178 18.32 -27.12 16.45
C LEU A 178 17.33 -28.31 16.46
N GLU A 179 17.72 -29.43 17.06
CA GLU A 179 16.96 -30.70 17.09
C GLU A 179 16.45 -31.05 18.51
N SER A 180 16.53 -30.10 19.44
CA SER A 180 16.10 -30.32 20.83
C SER A 180 14.59 -30.55 20.96
N GLU A 181 14.20 -31.22 22.05
CA GLU A 181 12.78 -31.46 22.36
C GLU A 181 12.00 -30.14 22.52
N ALA A 182 12.65 -29.11 23.08
CA ALA A 182 12.08 -27.77 23.14
C ALA A 182 11.77 -27.21 21.75
N VAL A 183 12.63 -27.44 20.75
CA VAL A 183 12.38 -27.02 19.36
C VAL A 183 11.19 -27.76 18.77
N ARG A 184 11.10 -29.08 18.97
CA ARG A 184 9.96 -29.88 18.48
C ARG A 184 8.65 -29.41 19.10
N ALA A 185 8.61 -29.24 20.42
CA ALA A 185 7.45 -28.73 21.13
C ALA A 185 7.01 -27.34 20.63
N MET A 186 7.95 -26.45 20.28
CA MET A 186 7.60 -25.15 19.68
C MET A 186 7.03 -25.29 18.27
N LEU A 187 7.58 -26.19 17.44
CA LEU A 187 7.10 -26.43 16.07
C LEU A 187 5.69 -27.05 16.06
N GLU A 188 5.32 -27.86 17.05
CA GLU A 188 3.96 -28.39 17.23
C GLU A 188 2.91 -27.27 17.46
N GLN A 189 3.34 -26.11 17.96
CA GLN A 189 2.47 -24.94 18.14
C GLN A 189 2.24 -24.14 16.85
N GLN A 190 2.63 -24.66 15.68
CA GLN A 190 2.45 -23.98 14.39
C GLN A 190 1.02 -23.46 14.18
N HIS A 191 0.00 -24.24 14.56
CA HIS A 191 -1.40 -23.85 14.42
C HIS A 191 -1.73 -22.56 15.18
N LYS A 192 -1.12 -22.32 16.35
CA LYS A 192 -1.29 -21.08 17.13
C LYS A 192 -0.64 -19.88 16.44
N VAL A 193 0.52 -20.09 15.81
CA VAL A 193 1.19 -19.04 15.02
C VAL A 193 0.34 -18.65 13.81
N VAL A 194 -0.24 -19.64 13.13
CA VAL A 194 -1.17 -19.41 12.02
C VAL A 194 -2.41 -18.66 12.51
N ALA A 195 -3.04 -19.09 13.62
CA ALA A 195 -4.20 -18.41 14.18
C ALA A 195 -3.89 -16.94 14.54
N PHE A 196 -2.76 -16.69 15.21
CA PHE A 196 -2.33 -15.34 15.55
C PHE A 196 -2.11 -14.46 14.31
N PHE A 197 -1.42 -15.00 13.29
CA PHE A 197 -1.20 -14.25 12.06
C PHE A 197 -2.51 -14.00 11.30
N SER A 198 -3.43 -14.96 11.27
CA SER A 198 -4.76 -14.78 10.70
C SER A 198 -5.55 -13.66 11.37
N LEU A 199 -5.50 -13.52 12.71
CA LEU A 199 -6.10 -12.39 13.41
C LEU A 199 -5.49 -11.05 12.96
N THR A 200 -4.17 -11.02 12.73
CA THR A 200 -3.49 -9.83 12.22
C THR A 200 -3.95 -9.49 10.81
N GLN A 201 -4.13 -10.50 9.94
CA GLN A 201 -4.63 -10.32 8.57
C GLN A 201 -6.09 -9.84 8.54
N LEU A 202 -6.93 -10.27 9.49
CA LEU A 202 -8.32 -9.81 9.59
C LEU A 202 -8.40 -8.32 9.96
N LEU A 203 -7.48 -7.82 10.78
CA LEU A 203 -7.44 -6.41 11.20
C LEU A 203 -6.72 -5.51 10.19
N ALA A 204 -5.87 -6.06 9.33
CA ALA A 204 -5.07 -5.30 8.37
C ALA A 204 -5.89 -4.37 7.45
N PRO A 205 -7.02 -4.80 6.85
CA PRO A 205 -7.84 -3.93 6.01
C PRO A 205 -8.45 -2.74 6.76
N LEU A 206 -8.73 -2.88 8.06
CA LEU A 206 -9.25 -1.78 8.88
C LEU A 206 -8.21 -0.68 9.03
N VAL A 207 -6.95 -1.07 9.26
CA VAL A 207 -5.83 -0.12 9.37
C VAL A 207 -5.56 0.56 8.03
N GLU A 208 -5.55 -0.20 6.93
CA GLU A 208 -5.40 0.39 5.58
C GLU A 208 -6.53 1.37 5.27
N THR A 209 -7.78 0.98 5.55
CA THR A 209 -8.97 1.82 5.34
C THR A 209 -8.87 3.12 6.13
N LEU A 210 -8.45 3.08 7.40
CA LEU A 210 -8.27 4.29 8.21
C LEU A 210 -7.24 5.23 7.58
N ILE A 211 -6.11 4.72 7.11
CA ILE A 211 -5.07 5.52 6.45
C ILE A 211 -5.58 6.11 5.14
N LEU A 212 -6.33 5.36 4.34
CA LEU A 212 -6.90 5.84 3.06
C LEU A 212 -7.98 6.90 3.29
N LEU A 213 -8.85 6.69 4.27
CA LEU A 213 -9.87 7.66 4.69
C LEU A 213 -9.23 8.95 5.22
N ASP A 214 -8.16 8.86 6.00
CA ASP A 214 -7.38 10.02 6.44
C ASP A 214 -6.93 10.89 5.24
N ARG A 215 -6.52 10.26 4.14
CA ARG A 215 -6.10 11.00 2.93
C ARG A 215 -7.27 11.59 2.15
N LEU A 216 -8.35 10.82 2.03
CA LEU A 216 -9.57 11.29 1.39
C LEU A 216 -10.14 12.51 2.14
N LEU A 217 -10.22 12.42 3.47
CA LEU A 217 -10.72 13.47 4.33
C LEU A 217 -9.84 14.72 4.27
N TYR A 218 -8.51 14.55 4.30
CA TYR A 218 -7.59 15.69 4.11
C TYR A 218 -7.89 16.45 2.82
N LEU A 219 -8.09 15.76 1.70
CA LEU A 219 -8.39 16.43 0.43
C LEU A 219 -9.76 17.12 0.43
N ARG A 220 -10.77 16.52 1.06
CA ARG A 220 -12.10 17.14 1.24
C ARG A 220 -12.04 18.38 2.14
N GLU A 221 -11.26 18.34 3.22
CA GLU A 221 -11.02 19.48 4.11
C GLU A 221 -10.38 20.66 3.36
N GLN A 222 -9.59 20.38 2.31
CA GLN A 222 -9.02 21.41 1.42
C GLN A 222 -9.97 21.83 0.28
N GLY A 223 -11.19 21.27 0.21
CA GLY A 223 -12.19 21.62 -0.81
C GLY A 223 -12.02 20.92 -2.16
N PHE A 224 -11.22 19.86 -2.25
CA PHE A 224 -11.04 19.11 -3.50
C PHE A 224 -12.12 18.06 -3.73
N HIS A 225 -12.43 17.79 -5.00
CA HIS A 225 -13.19 16.62 -5.40
C HIS A 225 -12.25 15.41 -5.41
N CYS A 226 -12.60 14.38 -4.66
CA CYS A 226 -11.76 13.19 -4.54
C CYS A 226 -12.59 11.92 -4.33
N ALA A 227 -12.02 10.78 -4.73
CA ALA A 227 -12.62 9.46 -4.58
C ALA A 227 -11.55 8.40 -4.30
N LEU A 228 -11.95 7.35 -3.58
CA LEU A 228 -11.20 6.10 -3.49
C LEU A 228 -11.84 5.10 -4.45
N VAL A 229 -11.09 4.62 -5.43
CA VAL A 229 -11.58 3.73 -6.49
C VAL A 229 -10.86 2.38 -6.41
N PRO A 230 -11.58 1.25 -6.39
CA PRO A 230 -10.98 -0.08 -6.52
C PRO A 230 -10.60 -0.32 -7.98
N LEU A 231 -9.43 0.18 -8.39
CA LEU A 231 -8.96 0.16 -9.77
C LEU A 231 -8.51 -1.22 -10.24
N PHE A 232 -7.87 -2.01 -9.37
CA PHE A 232 -7.30 -3.31 -9.75
C PHE A 232 -8.06 -4.49 -9.15
N ASN A 233 -7.96 -5.66 -9.78
CA ASN A 233 -8.35 -6.90 -9.14
C ASN A 233 -7.37 -7.19 -7.98
N PRO A 234 -7.84 -7.37 -6.73
CA PRO A 234 -6.96 -7.59 -5.58
C PRO A 234 -6.11 -8.87 -5.67
N ARG A 235 -6.50 -9.84 -6.49
CA ARG A 235 -5.69 -11.03 -6.79
C ARG A 235 -4.51 -10.74 -7.73
N PHE A 236 -4.63 -9.71 -8.57
CA PHE A 236 -3.56 -9.28 -9.48
C PHE A 236 -2.65 -8.26 -8.81
N SER A 237 -3.24 -7.24 -8.18
CA SER A 237 -2.54 -6.26 -7.36
C SER A 237 -3.28 -6.10 -6.03
N PRO A 238 -2.71 -6.58 -4.90
CA PRO A 238 -3.34 -6.40 -3.59
C PRO A 238 -3.44 -4.92 -3.19
N ARG A 239 -2.71 -4.03 -3.89
CA ARG A 239 -2.86 -2.58 -3.79
C ARG A 239 -3.84 -2.11 -4.85
N ASN A 240 -5.10 -2.46 -4.65
CA ASN A 240 -6.15 -2.23 -5.61
C ASN A 240 -6.84 -0.87 -5.51
N LEU A 241 -6.66 -0.14 -4.40
CA LEU A 241 -7.29 1.15 -4.19
C LEU A 241 -6.41 2.29 -4.70
N VAL A 242 -6.99 3.15 -5.54
CA VAL A 242 -6.40 4.43 -5.96
C VAL A 242 -7.16 5.58 -5.34
N LEU A 243 -6.44 6.54 -4.77
CA LEU A 243 -6.98 7.82 -4.37
C LEU A 243 -6.82 8.79 -5.53
N VAL A 244 -7.95 9.25 -6.09
CA VAL A 244 -7.97 10.27 -7.13
C VAL A 244 -8.51 11.57 -6.58
N ALA A 245 -7.94 12.70 -7.00
CA ALA A 245 -8.49 14.02 -6.73
C ALA A 245 -8.20 15.00 -7.84
N ALA A 246 -9.10 15.96 -8.02
CA ALA A 246 -9.00 16.98 -9.05
C ALA A 246 -9.45 18.35 -8.53
N ARG A 247 -8.94 19.40 -9.15
CA ARG A 247 -9.35 20.79 -8.89
C ARG A 247 -10.70 21.13 -9.52
N THR A 248 -11.10 20.40 -10.55
CA THR A 248 -12.41 20.49 -11.20
C THR A 248 -13.27 19.27 -10.85
N PRO A 249 -14.60 19.34 -10.96
CA PRO A 249 -15.48 18.22 -10.66
C PRO A 249 -15.10 16.96 -11.44
N LEU A 250 -14.91 15.84 -10.73
CA LEU A 250 -14.50 14.55 -11.31
C LEU A 250 -15.52 14.00 -12.32
N GLY A 251 -16.82 14.26 -12.11
CA GLY A 251 -17.88 13.79 -13.00
C GLY A 251 -17.74 14.30 -14.43
N ALA A 252 -17.35 15.56 -14.62
CA ALA A 252 -17.12 16.14 -15.95
C ALA A 252 -15.85 15.62 -16.64
N VAL A 253 -14.88 15.10 -15.87
CA VAL A 253 -13.62 14.56 -16.38
C VAL A 253 -13.76 13.07 -16.74
N LEU A 254 -14.48 12.30 -15.93
CA LEU A 254 -14.68 10.86 -16.14
C LEU A 254 -15.72 10.58 -17.23
N SER A 255 -16.75 11.41 -17.39
CA SER A 255 -17.74 11.27 -18.47
C SER A 255 -17.16 11.41 -19.89
N GLY A 256 -15.98 12.04 -20.03
CA GLY A 256 -15.28 12.12 -21.32
C GLY A 256 -14.49 10.87 -21.69
N LEU A 257 -14.22 9.96 -20.74
CA LEU A 257 -13.45 8.74 -20.99
C LEU A 257 -14.35 7.57 -21.44
N ASP A 258 -15.63 7.59 -21.08
CA ASP A 258 -16.60 6.59 -21.54
C ASP A 258 -16.98 6.80 -23.02
N GLY A 259 -16.77 8.00 -23.58
CA GLY A 259 -17.12 8.37 -24.96
C GLY A 259 -16.09 8.01 -26.03
N ASP A 260 -14.84 7.70 -25.67
CA ASP A 260 -13.74 7.38 -26.60
C ASP A 260 -13.55 5.86 -26.80
N SER A 261 -14.44 5.04 -26.23
CA SER A 261 -14.32 3.57 -26.27
C SER A 261 -15.16 2.87 -27.33
N SER A 262 -15.88 3.60 -28.20
CA SER A 262 -16.81 3.00 -29.17
C SER A 262 -16.54 3.27 -30.66
N GLU A 263 -15.43 3.91 -31.04
CA GLU A 263 -15.14 4.18 -32.46
C GLU A 263 -13.67 3.85 -32.77
N ASP A 264 -13.39 2.60 -33.13
CA ASP A 264 -12.29 2.18 -34.03
C ASP A 264 -12.24 0.64 -34.13
N GLU A 265 -13.29 0.03 -34.69
CA GLU A 265 -13.20 -1.30 -35.33
C GLU A 265 -13.96 -1.28 -36.66
N ASP A 266 -13.47 -0.51 -37.63
CA ASP A 266 -13.76 -0.77 -39.05
C ASP A 266 -12.46 -1.21 -39.73
N VAL A 267 -12.29 -2.52 -39.79
CA VAL A 267 -11.22 -3.20 -40.53
C VAL A 267 -11.54 -3.10 -42.03
N ASP A 268 -10.70 -2.34 -42.74
CA ASP A 268 -10.63 -2.25 -44.19
C ASP A 268 -10.46 -3.64 -44.82
N MET A 269 -11.56 -4.23 -45.27
CA MET A 269 -11.58 -5.46 -46.08
C MET A 269 -11.38 -5.10 -47.54
N GLY A 270 -10.21 -5.50 -48.04
CA GLY A 270 -9.66 -5.23 -49.37
C GLY A 270 -10.65 -5.30 -50.53
N ARG A 271 -10.58 -4.26 -51.36
CA ARG A 271 -11.23 -4.13 -52.66
C ARG A 271 -10.60 -5.12 -53.65
N ALA A 272 -11.33 -6.16 -54.02
CA ALA A 272 -10.96 -7.06 -55.12
C ALA A 272 -11.35 -6.43 -56.46
N GLU A 273 -10.37 -6.23 -57.36
CA GLU A 273 -10.61 -5.87 -58.77
C GLU A 273 -10.98 -7.12 -59.59
N PRO A 274 -11.85 -7.01 -60.62
CA PRO A 274 -12.21 -8.13 -61.47
C PRO A 274 -11.17 -8.34 -62.59
N PRO A 275 -11.02 -9.57 -63.13
CA PRO A 275 -10.09 -9.81 -64.23
C PRO A 275 -10.69 -9.30 -65.55
N GLY A 276 -9.90 -8.54 -66.30
CA GLY A 276 -10.21 -8.14 -67.66
C GLY A 276 -10.03 -9.31 -68.63
N GLU A 277 -11.05 -9.54 -69.47
CA GLU A 277 -10.98 -10.41 -70.64
C GLU A 277 -10.09 -9.79 -71.73
N GLY A 278 -9.27 -10.61 -72.39
CA GLY A 278 -8.45 -10.15 -73.50
C GLY A 278 -7.47 -11.17 -74.10
N GLN A 279 -7.96 -12.33 -74.55
CA GLN A 279 -7.68 -13.00 -75.84
C GLN A 279 -8.22 -14.44 -75.86
#